data_AF-A0A9W7L620-F1
#
_entry.id   AF-A0A9W7L620-F1
#
_cell.length_a   1.000
_cell.length_b   1.000
_cell.length_c   1.000
_cell.angle_alpha   90.00
_cell.angle_beta   90.00
_cell.angle_gamma   90.00
#
_symmetry.space_group_name_H-M   'P 1'
#
loop_
_entity.id
_entity.type
_entity.pdbx_description
1 polymer ?
#
loop_
_entity_poly.entity_id
_entity_poly.type
_entity_poly.pdbx_seq_one_letter_code
_entity_poly.pdbx_strand_id
1 'polypeptide(L)'
;MRSPPFLLLFFILIFSPLLTTVSSTSSTSSTLPHAVEVYKSPPITSSLETYLHTLVPSSITHTGDTDFSSHLSGVGRLLQGWGSPPFLVNSGLFHSLYGTEGFQGYKVPWGERSKVGSVIGEESERFAFWFCVVDRLAVDEACRFLVEAGKGGEEVTLRSRPELGAFDMVLSYGDFLAFVELQLADWMEQVEGAAGKENELFGWRKGEAWSYRRYGYRDMVTLLSRELGDRGDIIRRTYRDVMGREPEGTRGLVQEVTPPMNEAAKEAREVWRTVKGGMEEERWKVRRLGETGGDEEL
;
A
#
# COMPACT_ATOMS: atom_id res chain seq x y z
N MET A 1 -51.67 16.09 77.28
CA MET A 1 -51.38 15.69 75.89
C MET A 1 -49.97 15.12 75.86
N ARG A 2 -49.81 13.94 75.26
CA ARG A 2 -48.65 13.04 75.43
C ARG A 2 -47.39 13.60 74.76
N SER A 3 -46.30 13.71 75.53
CA SER A 3 -44.93 13.90 75.04
C SER A 3 -44.34 12.54 74.64
N PRO A 4 -43.76 12.36 73.44
CA PRO A 4 -42.97 11.18 73.13
C PRO A 4 -41.47 11.39 73.46
N PRO A 5 -40.70 10.28 73.57
CA PRO A 5 -39.41 10.26 74.26
C PRO A 5 -38.19 10.40 73.31
N PHE A 6 -37.06 10.73 73.94
CA PHE A 6 -35.70 10.65 73.41
C PHE A 6 -35.41 9.30 72.72
N LEU A 7 -34.85 9.35 71.51
CA LEU A 7 -34.21 8.18 70.88
C LEU A 7 -32.75 8.49 70.57
N LEU A 8 -31.89 7.65 71.14
CA LEU A 8 -30.44 7.63 71.09
C LEU A 8 -29.97 7.22 69.67
N LEU A 9 -29.12 8.03 69.03
CA LEU A 9 -28.46 7.65 67.77
C LEU A 9 -27.37 6.60 68.05
N PHE A 10 -27.56 5.38 67.55
CA PHE A 10 -26.50 4.38 67.41
C PHE A 10 -25.75 4.62 66.09
N PHE A 11 -24.46 4.98 66.17
CA PHE A 11 -23.53 4.92 65.04
C PHE A 11 -23.14 3.46 64.81
N ILE A 12 -23.59 2.87 63.70
CA ILE A 12 -23.07 1.59 63.21
C ILE A 12 -21.94 1.90 62.23
N LEU A 13 -20.70 1.63 62.64
CA LEU A 13 -19.53 1.59 61.78
C LEU A 13 -19.57 0.31 60.94
N ILE A 14 -19.90 0.41 59.66
CA ILE A 14 -19.80 -0.70 58.71
C ILE A 14 -18.36 -0.73 58.18
N PHE A 15 -17.59 -1.72 58.65
CA PHE A 15 -16.30 -2.09 58.09
C PHE A 15 -16.53 -2.74 56.71
N SER A 16 -16.10 -2.07 55.64
CA SER A 16 -16.09 -2.64 54.29
C SER A 16 -14.78 -3.43 54.10
N PRO A 17 -14.82 -4.74 53.77
CA PRO A 17 -13.60 -5.48 53.48
C PRO A 17 -13.05 -5.03 52.11
N LEU A 18 -11.75 -4.71 52.07
CA LEU A 18 -11.00 -4.56 50.82
C LEU A 18 -11.09 -5.88 50.04
N LEU A 19 -11.88 -5.92 48.97
CA LEU A 19 -11.72 -6.94 47.95
C LEU A 19 -10.48 -6.57 47.13
N THR A 20 -9.39 -7.30 47.38
CA THR A 20 -8.22 -7.34 46.52
C THR A 20 -8.64 -7.97 45.19
N THR A 21 -9.04 -7.15 44.23
CA THR A 21 -9.21 -7.60 42.86
C THR A 21 -7.83 -7.97 42.32
N VAL A 22 -7.59 -9.27 42.18
CA VAL A 22 -6.52 -9.79 41.34
C VAL A 22 -6.80 -9.27 39.94
N SER A 23 -6.00 -8.30 39.47
CA SER A 23 -6.01 -7.89 38.08
C SER A 23 -5.75 -9.14 37.24
N SER A 24 -6.79 -9.64 36.57
CA SER A 24 -6.60 -10.58 35.48
C SER A 24 -5.68 -9.88 34.48
N THR A 25 -4.52 -10.47 34.25
CA THR A 25 -3.65 -10.09 33.16
C THR A 25 -4.51 -9.97 31.91
N SER A 26 -4.59 -8.76 31.37
CA SER A 26 -5.14 -8.53 30.05
C SER A 26 -4.41 -9.49 29.13
N SER A 27 -5.17 -10.37 28.47
CA SER A 27 -4.68 -11.12 27.34
C SER A 27 -4.23 -10.10 26.30
N THR A 28 -2.93 -9.82 26.25
CA THR A 28 -2.32 -9.23 25.08
C THR A 28 -2.61 -10.22 23.95
N SER A 29 -3.58 -9.88 23.11
CA SER A 29 -3.69 -10.45 21.78
C SER A 29 -2.38 -10.07 21.08
N SER A 30 -1.35 -10.92 21.19
CA SER A 30 -0.14 -10.75 20.42
C SER A 30 -0.46 -11.25 19.01
N THR A 31 -1.13 -10.44 18.22
CA THR A 31 -1.01 -10.55 16.77
C THR A 31 0.47 -10.53 16.44
N LEU A 32 0.97 -11.61 15.85
CA LEU A 32 2.34 -11.69 15.36
C LEU A 32 2.63 -10.46 14.49
N PRO A 33 3.82 -9.83 14.62
CA PRO A 33 4.18 -8.72 13.75
C PRO A 33 4.14 -9.14 12.27
N HIS A 34 3.80 -8.20 11.39
CA HIS A 34 3.80 -8.42 9.94
C HIS A 34 5.16 -8.96 9.46
N ALA A 35 5.17 -9.84 8.45
CA ALA A 35 6.38 -10.48 7.94
C ALA A 35 7.38 -9.45 7.44
N VAL A 36 6.88 -8.36 6.88
CA VAL A 36 7.70 -7.27 6.33
C VAL A 36 8.58 -6.61 7.39
N GLU A 37 8.24 -6.68 8.69
CA GLU A 37 8.98 -5.99 9.76
C GLU A 37 10.43 -6.44 9.88
N VAL A 38 10.74 -7.72 9.63
CA VAL A 38 12.13 -8.22 9.72
C VAL A 38 13.02 -7.71 8.59
N TYR A 39 12.42 -7.14 7.54
CA TYR A 39 13.10 -6.60 6.37
C TYR A 39 13.26 -5.09 6.43
N LYS A 40 12.62 -4.41 7.39
CA LYS A 40 12.75 -2.96 7.57
C LYS A 40 14.03 -2.65 8.32
N SER A 41 14.81 -1.69 7.84
CA SER A 41 15.84 -1.06 8.66
C SER A 41 15.23 -0.40 9.90
N PRO A 42 16.01 -0.19 10.99
CA PRO A 42 15.55 0.59 12.13
C PRO A 42 15.05 1.98 11.71
N PRO A 43 14.15 2.61 12.48
CA PRO A 43 13.71 3.98 12.20
C PRO A 43 14.89 4.94 12.05
N ILE A 44 14.87 5.76 11.01
CA ILE A 44 15.86 6.82 10.84
C ILE A 44 15.16 8.13 11.20
N THR A 45 15.40 8.68 12.39
CA THR A 45 14.99 10.07 12.63
C THR A 45 15.81 10.98 11.70
N SER A 46 15.22 11.34 10.57
CA SER A 46 15.84 12.18 9.55
C SER A 46 15.09 13.52 9.43
N SER A 47 15.77 14.53 8.88
CA SER A 47 15.13 15.79 8.50
C SER A 47 13.98 15.57 7.50
N LEU A 48 14.05 14.51 6.69
CA LEU A 48 13.02 14.15 5.72
C LEU A 48 11.77 13.56 6.37
N GLU A 49 11.91 12.67 7.37
CA GLU A 49 10.75 12.19 8.14
C GLU A 49 10.09 13.36 8.89
N THR A 50 10.89 14.27 9.45
CA THR A 50 10.35 15.49 10.09
C THR A 50 9.60 16.34 9.08
N TYR A 51 10.17 16.56 7.89
CA TYR A 51 9.52 17.30 6.82
C TYR A 51 8.22 16.64 6.36
N LEU A 52 8.20 15.32 6.22
CA LEU A 52 7.00 14.55 5.87
C LEU A 52 5.86 14.81 6.86
N HIS A 53 6.15 14.82 8.17
CA HIS A 53 5.17 15.15 9.20
C HIS A 53 4.69 16.61 9.16
N THR A 54 5.46 17.53 8.57
CA THR A 54 4.97 18.91 8.33
C THR A 54 4.04 19.02 7.14
N LEU A 55 4.20 18.13 6.14
CA LEU A 55 3.36 18.13 4.95
C LEU A 55 2.06 17.36 5.17
N VAL A 56 2.13 16.22 5.85
CA VAL A 56 1.01 15.29 6.01
C VAL A 56 0.29 15.51 7.34
N PRO A 57 -0.98 15.97 7.35
CA PRO A 57 -1.81 16.00 8.56
C PRO A 57 -1.90 14.64 9.24
N SER A 58 -1.80 14.62 10.57
CA SER A 58 -1.77 13.39 11.39
C SER A 58 -3.05 12.53 11.33
N SER A 59 -4.12 13.01 10.68
CA SER A 59 -5.46 12.42 10.67
C SER A 59 -5.86 11.73 9.35
N ILE A 60 -4.91 11.52 8.42
CA ILE A 60 -5.21 10.89 7.13
C ILE A 60 -5.15 9.36 7.26
N THR A 61 -6.30 8.72 7.05
CA THR A 61 -6.43 7.27 6.94
C THR A 61 -5.95 6.78 5.56
N HIS A 62 -5.16 5.70 5.53
CA HIS A 62 -4.65 5.04 4.31
C HIS A 62 -5.12 3.58 4.21
N THR A 63 -4.87 2.91 3.09
CA THR A 63 -5.33 1.54 2.78
C THR A 63 -4.83 0.43 3.73
N GLY A 64 -3.82 0.70 4.58
CA GLY A 64 -3.28 -0.22 5.60
C GLY A 64 -3.73 0.08 7.04
N ASP A 65 -3.27 -0.70 8.02
CA ASP A 65 -3.67 -0.60 9.45
C ASP A 65 -2.98 0.56 10.21
N THR A 66 -1.97 1.19 9.61
CA THR A 66 -1.20 2.28 10.20
C THR A 66 -1.62 3.65 9.66
N ASP A 67 -1.27 4.72 10.38
CA ASP A 67 -1.42 6.08 9.86
C ASP A 67 -0.62 6.26 8.56
N PHE A 68 -1.06 7.16 7.68
CA PHE A 68 -0.44 7.33 6.36
C PHE A 68 1.07 7.62 6.45
N SER A 69 1.53 8.41 7.43
CA SER A 69 2.95 8.68 7.62
C SER A 69 3.76 7.44 8.03
N SER A 70 3.19 6.57 8.86
CA SER A 70 3.81 5.33 9.30
C SER A 70 3.99 4.34 8.15
N HIS A 71 3.02 4.27 7.22
CA HIS A 71 3.16 3.52 5.97
C HIS A 71 4.31 4.08 5.11
N LEU A 72 4.35 5.40 4.87
CA LEU A 72 5.42 6.03 4.10
C LEU A 72 6.81 5.79 4.70
N SER A 73 6.96 5.97 6.01
CA SER A 73 8.19 5.63 6.73
C SER A 73 8.50 4.13 6.65
N GLY A 74 7.48 3.28 6.70
CA GLY A 74 7.60 1.83 6.52
C GLY A 74 8.20 1.45 5.16
N VAL A 75 7.73 2.07 4.07
CA VAL A 75 8.24 1.84 2.72
C VAL A 75 9.69 2.31 2.58
N GLY A 76 10.01 3.51 3.08
CA GLY A 76 11.39 4.01 3.09
C GLY A 76 12.35 3.07 3.84
N ARG A 77 11.95 2.61 5.03
CA ARG A 77 12.74 1.67 5.84
C ARG A 77 12.87 0.29 5.19
N LEU A 78 11.85 -0.16 4.46
CA LEU A 78 11.92 -1.41 3.70
C LEU A 78 12.90 -1.31 2.54
N LEU A 79 12.82 -0.23 1.74
CA LEU A 79 13.76 0.03 0.65
C LEU A 79 15.20 0.13 1.17
N GLN A 80 15.40 0.80 2.31
CA GLN A 80 16.71 0.85 2.97
C GLN A 80 17.18 -0.54 3.39
N GLY A 81 16.29 -1.36 3.96
CA GLY A 81 16.60 -2.73 4.37
C GLY A 81 16.95 -3.65 3.21
N TRP A 82 16.39 -3.41 2.02
CA TRP A 82 16.78 -4.04 0.77
C TRP A 82 18.10 -3.53 0.19
N GLY A 83 18.73 -2.52 0.80
CA GLY A 83 19.97 -1.92 0.31
C GLY A 83 19.75 -0.99 -0.89
N SER A 84 18.56 -0.39 -1.00
CA SER A 84 18.23 0.54 -2.09
C SER A 84 19.08 1.81 -2.08
N PRO A 85 19.31 2.43 -3.26
CA PRO A 85 20.03 3.70 -3.32
C PRO A 85 19.26 4.81 -2.57
N PRO A 86 19.95 5.83 -2.02
CA PRO A 86 19.32 6.87 -1.20
C PRO A 86 18.17 7.61 -1.88
N PHE A 87 18.26 7.89 -3.19
CA PHE A 87 17.18 8.56 -3.92
C PHE A 87 15.88 7.73 -3.89
N LEU A 88 15.98 6.40 -3.94
CA LEU A 88 14.82 5.52 -3.94
C LEU A 88 14.22 5.39 -2.55
N VAL A 89 15.06 5.33 -1.51
CA VAL A 89 14.61 5.41 -0.11
C VAL A 89 13.83 6.70 0.14
N ASN A 90 14.36 7.84 -0.30
CA ASN A 90 13.68 9.12 -0.23
C ASN A 90 12.39 9.11 -1.05
N SER A 91 12.40 8.53 -2.26
CA SER A 91 11.18 8.37 -3.07
C SER A 91 10.11 7.61 -2.30
N GLY A 92 10.47 6.53 -1.60
CA GLY A 92 9.58 5.74 -0.74
C GLY A 92 8.89 6.56 0.35
N LEU A 93 9.59 7.50 0.98
CA LEU A 93 9.01 8.40 2.00
C LEU A 93 7.95 9.36 1.43
N PHE A 94 7.98 9.65 0.12
CA PHE A 94 7.12 10.66 -0.51
C PHE A 94 6.29 10.10 -1.69
N HIS A 95 6.28 8.78 -1.91
CA HIS A 95 5.81 8.16 -3.15
C HIS A 95 4.31 8.40 -3.44
N SER A 96 3.52 8.68 -2.40
CA SER A 96 2.07 8.92 -2.49
C SER A 96 1.66 10.39 -2.26
N LEU A 97 2.62 11.33 -2.25
CA LEU A 97 2.40 12.71 -1.82
C LEU A 97 1.41 13.50 -2.70
N TYR A 98 1.32 13.17 -3.99
CA TYR A 98 0.41 13.83 -4.94
C TYR A 98 -0.87 13.02 -5.22
N GLY A 99 -1.08 11.94 -4.47
CA GLY A 99 -2.13 10.96 -4.70
C GLY A 99 -1.81 10.00 -5.84
N THR A 100 -2.22 8.74 -5.68
CA THR A 100 -1.92 7.61 -6.56
C THR A 100 -3.18 7.05 -7.18
N GLU A 101 -3.06 6.14 -8.15
CA GLU A 101 -4.24 5.47 -8.72
C GLU A 101 -5.18 4.86 -7.65
N GLY A 102 -4.62 4.38 -6.54
CA GLY A 102 -5.36 3.77 -5.44
C GLY A 102 -5.64 4.67 -4.24
N PHE A 103 -5.11 5.90 -4.22
CA PHE A 103 -5.22 6.82 -3.08
C PHE A 103 -5.39 8.26 -3.56
N GLN A 104 -6.55 8.86 -3.31
CA GLN A 104 -6.88 10.21 -3.78
C GLN A 104 -7.28 11.18 -2.65
N GLY A 105 -7.06 10.80 -1.38
CA GLY A 105 -7.50 11.55 -0.19
C GLY A 105 -6.79 12.89 0.02
N TYR A 106 -5.55 12.85 0.52
CA TYR A 106 -4.71 14.04 0.68
C TYR A 106 -3.70 14.13 -0.46
N LYS A 107 -3.47 15.34 -0.96
CA LYS A 107 -2.51 15.60 -2.04
C LYS A 107 -1.84 16.95 -1.85
N VAL A 108 -0.53 16.98 -1.98
CA VAL A 108 0.20 18.23 -2.20
C VAL A 108 -0.16 18.77 -3.59
N PRO A 109 -0.40 20.09 -3.75
CA PRO A 109 -0.69 20.68 -5.06
C PRO A 109 0.46 20.47 -6.05
N TRP A 110 0.14 20.18 -7.32
CA TRP A 110 1.13 19.98 -8.38
C TRP A 110 2.09 21.15 -8.59
N GLY A 111 1.68 22.37 -8.23
CA GLY A 111 2.56 23.56 -8.29
C GLY A 111 3.70 23.55 -7.27
N GLU A 112 3.65 22.71 -6.24
CA GLU A 112 4.68 22.62 -5.20
C GLU A 112 5.80 21.62 -5.55
N ARG A 113 5.74 20.95 -6.72
CA ARG A 113 6.72 19.91 -7.10
C ARG A 113 8.16 20.38 -7.01
N SER A 114 8.49 21.55 -7.55
CA SER A 114 9.86 22.09 -7.49
C SER A 114 10.34 22.34 -6.05
N LYS A 115 9.43 22.73 -5.14
CA LYS A 115 9.75 22.88 -3.73
C LYS A 115 10.00 21.53 -3.07
N VAL A 116 9.17 20.53 -3.36
CA VAL A 116 9.39 19.15 -2.88
C VAL A 116 10.74 18.62 -3.37
N GLY A 117 11.03 18.77 -4.67
CA GLY A 117 12.31 18.40 -5.28
C GLY A 117 13.53 19.05 -4.61
N SER A 118 13.43 20.33 -4.27
CA SER A 118 14.49 21.03 -3.53
C SER A 118 14.78 20.47 -2.14
N VAL A 119 13.82 19.76 -1.53
CA VAL A 119 13.96 19.18 -0.19
C VAL A 119 14.40 17.71 -0.25
N ILE A 120 13.80 16.92 -1.13
CA ILE A 120 13.99 15.45 -1.16
C ILE A 120 15.00 14.98 -2.22
N GLY A 121 15.44 15.91 -3.09
CA GLY A 121 16.22 15.67 -4.29
C GLY A 121 15.34 15.54 -5.53
N GLU A 122 15.74 16.17 -6.63
CA GLU A 122 15.02 16.18 -7.91
C GLU A 122 14.76 14.77 -8.45
N GLU A 123 15.74 13.86 -8.30
CA GLU A 123 15.58 12.48 -8.71
C GLU A 123 14.54 11.75 -7.86
N SER A 124 14.58 11.91 -6.54
CA SER A 124 13.60 11.29 -5.64
C SER A 124 12.18 11.81 -5.92
N GLU A 125 12.05 13.10 -6.18
CA GLU A 125 10.77 13.72 -6.55
C GLU A 125 10.24 13.18 -7.86
N ARG A 126 11.10 13.00 -8.87
CA ARG A 126 10.70 12.42 -10.15
C ARG A 126 10.10 11.03 -9.99
N PHE A 127 10.69 10.17 -9.17
CA PHE A 127 10.15 8.82 -8.89
C PHE A 127 8.84 8.88 -8.10
N ALA A 128 8.74 9.77 -7.09
CA ALA A 128 7.48 9.99 -6.37
C ALA A 128 6.37 10.51 -7.29
N PHE A 129 6.69 11.42 -8.20
CA PHE A 129 5.79 11.91 -9.23
C PHE A 129 5.34 10.78 -10.15
N TRP A 130 6.27 10.00 -10.71
CA TRP A 130 5.97 8.84 -11.56
C TRP A 130 5.03 7.86 -10.85
N PHE A 131 5.28 7.58 -9.57
CA PHE A 131 4.43 6.70 -8.78
C PHE A 131 2.99 7.22 -8.68
N CYS A 132 2.83 8.53 -8.46
CA CYS A 132 1.53 9.18 -8.34
C CYS A 132 0.74 9.23 -9.65
N VAL A 133 1.43 9.33 -10.79
CA VAL A 133 0.78 9.55 -12.09
C VAL A 133 0.69 8.30 -12.96
N VAL A 134 1.44 7.24 -12.69
CA VAL A 134 1.45 6.05 -13.56
C VAL A 134 0.11 5.31 -13.57
N ASP A 135 -0.27 4.78 -14.72
CA ASP A 135 -1.26 3.70 -14.82
C ASP A 135 -0.60 2.40 -14.33
N ARG A 136 -1.08 1.85 -13.21
CA ARG A 136 -0.47 0.66 -12.60
C ARG A 136 -0.56 -0.57 -13.51
N LEU A 137 -1.59 -0.68 -14.35
CA LEU A 137 -1.72 -1.78 -15.31
C LEU A 137 -0.60 -1.72 -16.35
N ALA A 138 -0.22 -0.53 -16.82
CA ALA A 138 0.90 -0.37 -17.76
C ALA A 138 2.22 -0.90 -17.19
N VAL A 139 2.44 -0.75 -15.87
CA VAL A 139 3.62 -1.33 -15.19
C VAL A 139 3.55 -2.85 -15.17
N ASP A 140 2.38 -3.43 -14.89
CA ASP A 140 2.19 -4.88 -14.84
C ASP A 140 2.41 -5.52 -16.22
N GLU A 141 1.88 -4.90 -17.27
CA GLU A 141 2.06 -5.34 -18.65
C GLU A 141 3.54 -5.26 -19.08
N ALA A 142 4.24 -4.17 -18.73
CA ALA A 142 5.66 -4.03 -19.01
C ALA A 142 6.49 -5.10 -18.27
N CYS A 143 6.21 -5.37 -17.00
CA CYS A 143 6.89 -6.42 -16.23
C CYS A 143 6.66 -7.80 -16.87
N ARG A 144 5.41 -8.13 -17.22
CA ARG A 144 5.07 -9.40 -17.87
C ARG A 144 5.83 -9.58 -19.17
N PHE A 145 5.82 -8.57 -20.04
CA PHE A 145 6.52 -8.61 -21.31
C PHE A 145 8.01 -8.89 -21.14
N LEU A 146 8.67 -8.21 -20.19
CA LEU A 146 10.12 -8.38 -19.93
C LEU A 146 10.47 -9.71 -19.26
N VAL A 147 9.54 -10.27 -18.48
CA VAL A 147 9.66 -11.63 -17.94
C VAL A 147 9.58 -12.65 -19.07
N GLU A 148 8.56 -12.57 -19.93
CA GLU A 148 8.36 -13.47 -21.07
C GLU A 148 9.49 -13.38 -22.10
N ALA A 149 10.00 -12.18 -22.35
CA ALA A 149 11.15 -11.96 -23.23
C ALA A 149 12.45 -12.54 -22.67
N GLY A 150 12.54 -12.79 -21.35
CA GLY A 150 13.72 -13.36 -20.70
C GLY A 150 14.96 -12.44 -20.67
N LYS A 151 14.83 -11.18 -21.09
CA LYS A 151 15.92 -10.20 -21.13
C LYS A 151 15.40 -8.79 -20.83
N GLY A 152 16.30 -7.90 -20.44
CA GLY A 152 16.00 -6.47 -20.27
C GLY A 152 15.81 -5.71 -21.58
N GLY A 153 15.50 -4.42 -21.44
CA GLY A 153 15.47 -3.45 -22.54
C GLY A 153 16.53 -2.36 -22.39
N GLU A 154 16.59 -1.43 -23.33
CA GLU A 154 17.34 -0.18 -23.16
C GLU A 154 16.46 0.87 -22.45
N GLU A 155 15.22 0.99 -22.90
CA GLU A 155 14.21 1.88 -22.35
C GLU A 155 12.86 1.18 -22.23
N VAL A 156 12.03 1.66 -21.31
CA VAL A 156 10.64 1.22 -21.12
C VAL A 156 9.75 2.45 -21.13
N THR A 157 8.74 2.44 -22.00
CA THR A 157 7.71 3.48 -22.02
C THR A 157 6.51 3.02 -21.21
N LEU A 158 6.22 3.75 -20.14
CA LEU A 158 5.00 3.62 -19.36
C LEU A 158 4.03 4.74 -19.72
N ARG A 159 2.78 4.60 -19.29
CA ARG A 159 1.73 5.59 -19.50
C ARG A 159 1.22 6.11 -18.17
N SER A 160 0.92 7.40 -18.10
CA SER A 160 0.22 7.98 -16.96
C SER A 160 -1.28 7.67 -16.99
N ARG A 161 -1.93 7.84 -15.85
CA ARG A 161 -3.35 7.57 -15.69
C ARG A 161 -4.19 8.31 -16.74
N PRO A 162 -5.21 7.67 -17.33
CA PRO A 162 -6.03 8.27 -18.37
C PRO A 162 -6.62 9.63 -17.99
N GLU A 163 -7.11 9.79 -16.76
CA GLU A 163 -7.70 11.03 -16.27
C GLU A 163 -6.69 12.19 -16.08
N LEU A 164 -5.39 11.91 -16.16
CA LEU A 164 -4.30 12.90 -16.14
C LEU A 164 -3.76 13.23 -17.54
N GLY A 165 -4.42 12.74 -18.59
CA GLY A 165 -4.06 13.01 -19.99
C GLY A 165 -3.20 11.94 -20.65
N ALA A 166 -2.98 10.79 -20.01
CA ALA A 166 -2.38 9.60 -20.64
C ALA A 166 -1.00 9.83 -21.32
N PHE A 167 -0.20 10.76 -20.82
CA PHE A 167 1.11 11.08 -21.36
C PHE A 167 2.12 9.94 -21.14
N ASP A 168 3.06 9.82 -22.05
CA ASP A 168 4.11 8.80 -21.99
C ASP A 168 5.21 9.19 -20.99
N MET A 169 5.71 8.18 -20.28
CA MET A 169 6.83 8.26 -19.35
C MET A 169 7.92 7.33 -19.89
N VAL A 170 9.01 7.89 -20.40
CA VAL A 170 10.15 7.12 -20.91
C VAL A 170 11.18 6.97 -19.81
N LEU A 171 11.45 5.72 -19.42
CA LEU A 171 12.42 5.37 -18.38
C LEU A 171 13.57 4.59 -19.01
N SER A 172 14.79 4.87 -18.57
CA SER A 172 15.88 3.93 -18.79
C SER A 172 15.56 2.59 -18.14
N TYR A 173 16.13 1.49 -18.61
CA TYR A 173 15.87 0.19 -17.99
C TYR A 173 16.27 0.15 -16.50
N GLY A 174 17.36 0.84 -16.12
CA GLY A 174 17.76 0.98 -14.71
C GLY A 174 16.72 1.74 -13.88
N ASP A 175 16.20 2.85 -14.40
CA ASP A 175 15.13 3.61 -13.73
C ASP A 175 13.84 2.79 -13.63
N PHE A 176 13.52 2.02 -14.67
CA PHE A 176 12.37 1.13 -14.65
C PHE A 176 12.50 0.07 -13.54
N LEU A 177 13.67 -0.55 -13.37
CA LEU A 177 13.90 -1.50 -12.27
C LEU A 177 13.75 -0.85 -10.90
N ALA A 178 14.33 0.34 -10.70
CA ALA A 178 14.15 1.10 -9.46
C ALA A 178 12.67 1.46 -9.22
N PHE A 179 11.93 1.80 -10.27
CA PHE A 179 10.51 2.14 -10.18
C PHE A 179 9.65 0.92 -9.82
N VAL A 180 9.95 -0.24 -10.41
CA VAL A 180 9.33 -1.53 -10.08
C VAL A 180 9.63 -1.93 -8.64
N GLU A 181 10.84 -1.70 -8.15
CA GLU A 181 11.21 -1.95 -6.76
C GLU A 181 10.41 -1.09 -5.78
N LEU A 182 10.22 0.21 -6.09
CA LEU A 182 9.36 1.10 -5.30
C LEU A 182 7.90 0.61 -5.27
N GLN A 183 7.35 0.19 -6.40
CA GLN A 183 5.99 -0.36 -6.51
C GLN A 183 5.80 -1.65 -5.72
N LEU A 184 6.83 -2.51 -5.70
CA LEU A 184 6.80 -3.74 -4.92
C LEU A 184 6.93 -3.44 -3.41
N ALA A 185 7.80 -2.51 -3.02
CA ALA A 185 7.97 -2.10 -1.63
C ALA A 185 6.69 -1.54 -1.03
N ASP A 186 5.98 -0.66 -1.75
CA ASP A 186 4.64 -0.15 -1.37
C ASP A 186 3.71 -1.29 -0.95
N TRP A 187 3.58 -2.29 -1.82
CA TRP A 187 2.64 -3.37 -1.57
C TRP A 187 3.09 -4.36 -0.50
N MET A 188 4.37 -4.73 -0.46
CA MET A 188 4.90 -5.62 0.57
C MET A 188 4.78 -5.04 1.97
N GLU A 189 4.88 -3.71 2.08
CA GLU A 189 4.66 -3.00 3.34
C GLU A 189 3.19 -3.05 3.76
N GLN A 190 2.27 -2.90 2.81
CA GLN A 190 0.86 -2.62 3.10
C GLN A 190 -0.04 -3.87 3.19
N VAL A 191 0.25 -4.93 2.44
CA VAL A 191 -0.73 -5.98 2.11
C VAL A 191 -1.34 -6.67 3.33
N GLU A 192 -0.55 -7.00 4.35
CA GLU A 192 -1.06 -7.70 5.53
C GLU A 192 -2.05 -6.84 6.32
N GLY A 193 -1.75 -5.54 6.49
CA GLY A 193 -2.65 -4.60 7.15
C GLY A 193 -3.90 -4.33 6.31
N ALA A 194 -3.74 -4.14 5.00
CA ALA A 194 -4.87 -3.99 4.09
C ALA A 194 -5.82 -5.20 4.13
N ALA A 195 -5.28 -6.41 4.25
CA ALA A 195 -6.05 -7.65 4.35
C ALA A 195 -6.75 -7.84 5.72
N GLY A 196 -6.35 -7.09 6.76
CA GLY A 196 -6.93 -7.17 8.10
C GLY A 196 -8.37 -6.68 8.19
N LYS A 197 -8.82 -5.90 7.21
CA LYS A 197 -10.09 -5.17 7.19
C LYS A 197 -10.78 -5.21 5.83
N GLU A 198 -12.04 -4.79 5.81
CA GLU A 198 -12.79 -4.55 4.58
C GLU A 198 -12.43 -3.18 4.00
N ASN A 199 -12.62 -3.02 2.70
CA ASN A 199 -12.36 -1.75 2.00
C ASN A 199 -13.39 -1.53 0.89
N GLU A 200 -14.33 -0.62 1.11
CA GLU A 200 -15.39 -0.31 0.14
C GLU A 200 -14.86 0.29 -1.16
N LEU A 201 -13.83 1.15 -1.10
CA LEU A 201 -13.22 1.77 -2.29
C LEU A 201 -12.60 0.74 -3.21
N PHE A 202 -11.99 -0.30 -2.61
CA PHE A 202 -11.39 -1.39 -3.37
C PHE A 202 -12.34 -2.57 -3.60
N GLY A 203 -13.53 -2.56 -3.01
CA GLY A 203 -14.46 -3.68 -3.03
C GLY A 203 -13.94 -4.93 -2.33
N TRP A 204 -13.04 -4.80 -1.35
CA TRP A 204 -12.47 -5.93 -0.62
C TRP A 204 -13.29 -6.28 0.61
N ARG A 205 -13.60 -7.57 0.76
CA ARG A 205 -13.87 -8.16 2.07
C ARG A 205 -12.55 -8.44 2.81
N LYS A 206 -12.66 -8.74 4.10
CA LYS A 206 -11.50 -9.11 4.92
C LYS A 206 -10.72 -10.27 4.27
N GLY A 207 -9.42 -10.06 4.10
CA GLY A 207 -8.51 -10.98 3.42
C GLY A 207 -8.39 -10.77 1.91
N GLU A 208 -9.33 -10.11 1.23
CA GLU A 208 -9.31 -10.05 -0.24
C GLU A 208 -8.23 -9.12 -0.80
N ALA A 209 -7.61 -8.27 0.03
CA ALA A 209 -6.49 -7.44 -0.39
C ALA A 209 -5.34 -8.27 -1.00
N TRP A 210 -5.08 -9.50 -0.52
CA TRP A 210 -4.08 -10.42 -1.11
C TRP A 210 -4.32 -10.71 -2.61
N SER A 211 -5.55 -10.52 -3.11
CA SER A 211 -5.91 -10.72 -4.53
C SER A 211 -5.40 -9.64 -5.46
N TYR A 212 -5.10 -8.47 -4.91
CA TYR A 212 -4.78 -7.27 -5.67
C TYR A 212 -3.48 -7.38 -6.43
N ARG A 213 -3.55 -7.18 -7.76
CA ARG A 213 -2.43 -7.11 -8.71
C ARG A 213 -1.39 -8.22 -8.55
N ARG A 214 -1.77 -9.37 -8.01
CA ARG A 214 -0.85 -10.46 -7.63
C ARG A 214 0.04 -10.95 -8.76
N TYR A 215 -0.47 -10.92 -10.00
CA TYR A 215 0.32 -11.28 -11.17
C TYR A 215 1.38 -10.23 -11.48
N GLY A 216 1.03 -8.95 -11.40
CA GLY A 216 1.98 -7.85 -11.48
C GLY A 216 3.09 -8.00 -10.45
N TYR A 217 2.74 -8.14 -9.17
CA TYR A 217 3.73 -8.31 -8.10
C TYR A 217 4.62 -9.55 -8.26
N ARG A 218 4.08 -10.66 -8.75
CA ARG A 218 4.86 -11.85 -9.10
C ARG A 218 5.86 -11.56 -10.23
N ASP A 219 5.43 -10.89 -11.29
CA ASP A 219 6.27 -10.59 -12.44
C ASP A 219 7.36 -9.55 -12.05
N MET A 220 7.03 -8.59 -11.18
CA MET A 220 7.98 -7.65 -10.57
C MET A 220 9.08 -8.37 -9.78
N VAL A 221 8.73 -9.30 -8.88
CA VAL A 221 9.76 -10.02 -8.09
C VAL A 221 10.61 -10.91 -8.98
N THR A 222 10.04 -11.53 -10.02
CA THR A 222 10.82 -12.31 -11.00
C THR A 222 11.86 -11.43 -11.69
N LEU A 223 11.46 -10.24 -12.13
CA LEU A 223 12.36 -9.28 -12.77
C LEU A 223 13.47 -8.82 -11.82
N LEU A 224 13.11 -8.31 -10.63
CA LEU A 224 14.08 -7.79 -9.67
C LEU A 224 15.06 -8.86 -9.17
N SER A 225 14.58 -10.09 -8.99
CA SER A 225 15.43 -11.23 -8.61
C SER A 225 16.49 -11.56 -9.66
N ARG A 226 16.17 -11.35 -10.94
CA ARG A 226 17.08 -11.61 -12.06
C ARG A 226 18.14 -10.51 -12.18
N GLU A 227 17.75 -9.27 -11.98
CA GLU A 227 18.55 -8.10 -12.37
C GLU A 227 19.38 -7.48 -11.23
N LEU A 228 18.96 -7.64 -9.96
CA LEU A 228 19.54 -6.86 -8.85
C LEU A 228 20.50 -7.64 -7.93
N GLY A 229 20.95 -8.84 -8.32
CA GLY A 229 21.92 -9.63 -7.54
C GLY A 229 21.48 -9.87 -6.09
N ASP A 230 22.34 -9.56 -5.12
CA ASP A 230 22.08 -9.73 -3.69
C ASP A 230 20.81 -8.98 -3.21
N ARG A 231 20.53 -7.80 -3.81
CA ARG A 231 19.31 -7.04 -3.53
C ARG A 231 18.08 -7.79 -4.07
N GLY A 232 18.19 -8.38 -5.26
CA GLY A 232 17.15 -9.24 -5.81
C GLY A 232 16.84 -10.44 -4.92
N ASP A 233 17.86 -11.03 -4.31
CA ASP A 233 17.69 -12.16 -3.39
C ASP A 233 16.94 -11.80 -2.10
N ILE A 234 17.22 -10.63 -1.50
CA ILE A 234 16.46 -10.17 -0.32
C ILE A 234 15.02 -9.82 -0.69
N ILE A 235 14.79 -9.12 -1.82
CA ILE A 235 13.46 -8.80 -2.33
C ILE A 235 12.63 -10.08 -2.53
N ARG A 236 13.22 -11.11 -3.15
CA ARG A 236 12.57 -12.41 -3.35
C ARG A 236 12.16 -13.09 -2.03
N ARG A 237 13.02 -13.01 -1.01
CA ARG A 237 12.72 -13.54 0.33
C ARG A 237 11.59 -12.76 0.99
N THR A 238 11.64 -11.42 0.94
CA THR A 238 10.55 -10.57 1.45
C THR A 238 9.22 -10.92 0.80
N TYR A 239 9.16 -10.99 -0.53
CA TYR A 239 7.93 -11.36 -1.24
C TYR A 239 7.41 -12.72 -0.82
N ARG A 240 8.28 -13.74 -0.74
CA ARG A 240 7.88 -15.09 -0.32
C ARG A 240 7.31 -15.10 1.09
N ASP A 241 7.96 -14.41 2.03
CA ASP A 241 7.57 -14.44 3.43
C ASP A 241 6.28 -13.65 3.68
N VAL A 242 6.11 -12.51 3.00
CA VAL A 242 4.90 -11.68 3.07
C VAL A 242 3.73 -12.39 2.38
N MET A 243 3.85 -12.70 1.09
CA MET A 243 2.76 -13.33 0.33
C MET A 243 2.50 -14.77 0.78
N GLY A 244 3.47 -15.43 1.40
CA GLY A 244 3.28 -16.75 2.02
C GLY A 244 2.32 -16.75 3.21
N ARG A 245 2.02 -15.59 3.80
CA ARG A 245 1.01 -15.43 4.86
C ARG A 245 -0.42 -15.37 4.33
N GLU A 246 -0.62 -15.36 3.02
CA GLU A 246 -1.95 -15.37 2.42
C GLU A 246 -2.78 -16.59 2.91
N PRO A 247 -3.99 -16.36 3.48
CA PRO A 247 -4.91 -17.43 3.83
C PRO A 247 -5.37 -18.26 2.63
N GLU A 248 -5.56 -19.57 2.82
CA GLU A 248 -5.96 -20.48 1.74
C GLU A 248 -7.24 -20.03 1.01
N GLY A 249 -8.20 -19.46 1.76
CA GLY A 249 -9.49 -19.00 1.21
C GLY A 249 -9.39 -17.87 0.17
N THR A 250 -8.29 -17.11 0.14
CA THR A 250 -8.12 -15.97 -0.80
C THR A 250 -7.18 -16.29 -1.97
N ARG A 251 -6.48 -17.42 -1.92
CA ARG A 251 -5.51 -17.83 -2.97
C ARG A 251 -6.14 -18.01 -4.35
N GLY A 252 -7.44 -18.29 -4.39
CA GLY A 252 -8.21 -18.39 -5.63
C GLY A 252 -8.79 -17.08 -6.13
N LEU A 253 -8.51 -15.93 -5.50
CA LEU A 253 -9.10 -14.64 -5.88
C LEU A 253 -8.12 -13.80 -6.72
N VAL A 254 -8.65 -12.93 -7.57
CA VAL A 254 -7.86 -11.95 -8.31
C VAL A 254 -8.61 -10.63 -8.44
N GLN A 255 -7.88 -9.53 -8.27
CA GLN A 255 -8.28 -8.20 -8.72
C GLN A 255 -7.10 -7.64 -9.51
N GLU A 256 -7.24 -7.56 -10.83
CA GLU A 256 -6.10 -7.29 -11.71
C GLU A 256 -5.78 -5.81 -11.84
N VAL A 257 -6.77 -4.95 -11.65
CA VAL A 257 -6.63 -3.50 -11.86
C VAL A 257 -7.16 -2.76 -10.64
N THR A 258 -6.52 -1.65 -10.29
CA THR A 258 -7.02 -0.71 -9.28
C THR A 258 -8.44 -0.27 -9.61
N PRO A 259 -9.41 -0.25 -8.69
CA PRO A 259 -10.71 0.34 -8.96
C PRO A 259 -10.63 1.83 -9.31
N PRO A 260 -11.52 2.35 -10.16
CA PRO A 260 -11.52 3.78 -10.47
C PRO A 260 -11.97 4.58 -9.26
N MET A 261 -11.09 5.43 -8.72
CA MET A 261 -11.29 6.11 -7.42
C MET A 261 -12.24 7.31 -7.47
N ASN A 262 -12.62 7.79 -8.65
CA ASN A 262 -13.54 8.91 -8.84
C ASN A 262 -14.19 8.88 -10.24
N GLU A 263 -15.16 9.75 -10.48
CA GLU A 263 -15.91 9.81 -11.75
C GLU A 263 -15.00 10.11 -12.95
N ALA A 264 -14.00 10.98 -12.82
CA ALA A 264 -13.07 11.27 -13.90
C ALA A 264 -12.25 10.02 -14.30
N ALA A 265 -11.80 9.23 -13.34
CA ALA A 265 -11.12 7.97 -13.59
C ALA A 265 -12.04 6.91 -14.22
N LYS A 266 -13.33 6.88 -13.83
CA LYS A 266 -14.33 6.01 -14.44
C LYS A 266 -14.56 6.38 -15.92
N GLU A 267 -14.84 7.65 -16.18
CA GLU A 267 -15.09 8.17 -17.52
C GLU A 267 -13.88 8.00 -18.43
N ALA A 268 -12.67 8.34 -17.95
CA ALA A 268 -11.45 8.21 -18.75
C ALA A 268 -11.17 6.74 -19.14
N ARG A 269 -11.44 5.79 -18.24
CA ARG A 269 -11.35 4.36 -18.56
C ARG A 269 -12.43 3.90 -19.53
N GLU A 270 -13.65 4.40 -19.41
CA GLU A 270 -14.73 4.10 -20.36
C GLU A 270 -14.36 4.58 -21.78
N VAL A 271 -13.89 5.82 -21.91
CA VAL A 271 -13.40 6.36 -23.18
C VAL A 271 -12.26 5.50 -23.72
N TRP A 272 -11.28 5.15 -22.90
CA TRP A 272 -10.16 4.31 -23.31
C TRP A 272 -10.59 2.94 -23.85
N ARG A 273 -11.61 2.31 -23.24
CA ARG A 273 -12.19 1.05 -23.74
C ARG A 273 -12.77 1.19 -25.14
N THR A 274 -13.47 2.29 -25.43
CA THR A 274 -14.04 2.52 -26.77
C THR A 274 -12.97 2.61 -27.87
N VAL A 275 -11.76 3.07 -27.52
CA VAL A 275 -10.63 3.19 -28.46
C VAL A 275 -9.92 1.85 -28.65
N LYS A 276 -9.79 1.05 -27.59
CA LYS A 276 -9.09 -0.25 -27.62
C LYS A 276 -9.95 -1.41 -28.17
N GLY A 277 -11.26 -1.21 -28.35
CA GLY A 277 -12.14 -2.16 -29.02
C GLY A 277 -12.49 -3.42 -28.22
N GLY A 278 -12.38 -3.39 -26.89
CA GLY A 278 -12.64 -4.55 -26.03
C GLY A 278 -13.82 -4.36 -25.08
N MET A 279 -14.72 -5.34 -25.00
CA MET A 279 -15.58 -5.57 -23.84
C MET A 279 -14.73 -6.23 -22.74
N GLU A 280 -13.86 -5.46 -22.09
CA GLU A 280 -13.11 -6.02 -20.97
C GLU A 280 -14.03 -6.13 -19.76
N GLU A 281 -14.08 -7.32 -19.13
CA GLU A 281 -14.71 -7.54 -17.83
C GLU A 281 -14.27 -6.46 -16.84
N GLU A 282 -15.07 -6.24 -15.78
CA GLU A 282 -14.69 -5.38 -14.67
C GLU A 282 -13.52 -6.00 -13.89
N ARG A 283 -12.32 -6.07 -14.49
CA ARG A 283 -11.06 -6.61 -13.95
C ARG A 283 -10.59 -5.94 -12.66
N TRP A 284 -11.24 -4.83 -12.31
CA TRP A 284 -11.11 -4.14 -11.04
C TRP A 284 -11.99 -4.71 -9.93
N LYS A 285 -12.92 -5.61 -10.21
CA LYS A 285 -13.64 -6.37 -9.18
C LYS A 285 -12.84 -7.61 -8.78
N VAL A 286 -13.01 -8.02 -7.52
CA VAL A 286 -12.50 -9.30 -7.04
C VAL A 286 -13.32 -10.43 -7.67
N ARG A 287 -12.65 -11.40 -8.29
CA ARG A 287 -13.26 -12.59 -8.91
C ARG A 287 -12.46 -13.85 -8.59
N ARG A 288 -13.01 -15.06 -8.75
CA ARG A 288 -12.19 -16.27 -8.64
C ARG A 288 -11.42 -16.55 -9.93
N LEU A 289 -10.26 -17.18 -9.78
CA LEU A 289 -9.51 -17.75 -10.89
C LEU A 289 -10.36 -18.80 -11.61
N GLY A 290 -10.52 -18.63 -12.93
CA GLY A 290 -11.35 -19.51 -13.77
C GLY A 290 -12.81 -19.07 -13.89
N GLU A 291 -13.27 -18.08 -13.11
CA GLU A 291 -14.48 -17.32 -13.42
C GLU A 291 -14.10 -16.22 -14.43
N THR A 292 -13.82 -16.61 -15.67
CA THR A 292 -14.08 -15.72 -16.81
C THR A 292 -15.56 -15.91 -17.09
N GLY A 293 -16.34 -14.83 -16.97
CA GLY A 293 -17.71 -14.78 -17.44
C GLY A 293 -17.79 -15.34 -18.85
N GLY A 294 -18.77 -16.21 -19.07
CA GLY A 294 -18.89 -16.97 -20.30
C GLY A 294 -18.93 -16.06 -21.52
N ASP A 295 -17.94 -16.25 -22.40
CA ASP A 295 -18.14 -16.27 -23.83
C ASP A 295 -18.03 -17.74 -24.27
N GLU A 296 -19.03 -18.54 -23.90
CA GLU A 296 -19.46 -19.69 -24.71
C GLU A 296 -20.77 -19.26 -25.39
N GLU A 297 -20.78 -19.34 -26.73
CA GLU A 297 -21.90 -19.12 -27.66
C GLU A 297 -22.40 -17.67 -27.87
N LEU A 298 -21.90 -17.01 -28.92
CA LEU A 298 -22.62 -16.81 -30.21
C LEU A 298 -21.70 -16.29 -31.32
#